data_AF-A0A2S9YMP7-F1
#
_entry.id   AF-A0A2S9YMP7-F1
#
_cell.length_a   1.000
_cell.length_b   1.000
_cell.length_c   1.000
_cell.angle_alpha   90.00
_cell.angle_beta   90.00
_cell.angle_gamma   90.00
#
_symmetry.space_group_name_H-M   'P 1'
#
loop_
_entity.id
_entity.type
_entity.pdbx_description
1 polymer ?
#
loop_
_entity_poly.entity_id
_entity_poly.type
_entity_poly.pdbx_seq_one_letter_code
_entity_poly.pdbx_strand_id
1 'polypeptide(L)'
;MDVDLRDYLLALMQPLAPGDELEPGLRFTNASTELGLRLTFLVDERDEVHVEVGPIELGLRHAARSERLSFAYRDGGADHVDQKVGLRVCQTVARHVGAREAEVLERLSEHTEATDTQGTARIREIHSTRLLELAGLPNERFYTLSPYLGCLIGCRFCYAQSRLDPMRALLRLPQVPWGSYVDVRVNAPALLERELRELPRHVIKFCPIVSDPYQAVEKRFELTRQCLQVIARAEDPPPTLIMTRSTLILRDLELLREVPHAWVGASIPTLDDEVRKHFEPRAASVPERLDMLRQFKRAGVQRCVVVQPMLPGDPIALASALADVVESVSIGVLRGEMGAKQDFADPRFSHARGEDWQRHKAFALRDALEERGVNVWVSELPPAISSWKSVTG
;
A
#
# COMPACT_ATOMS: atom_id res chain seq x y z
N MET A 1 -10.33 -21.23 12.84
CA MET A 1 -9.28 -20.57 12.03
C MET A 1 -9.92 -19.37 11.39
N ASP A 2 -9.25 -18.22 11.45
CA ASP A 2 -9.73 -16.99 10.81
C ASP A 2 -9.93 -17.21 9.31
N VAL A 3 -10.85 -16.45 8.72
CA VAL A 3 -11.10 -16.47 7.28
C VAL A 3 -9.90 -15.85 6.55
N ASP A 4 -9.18 -16.65 5.74
CA ASP A 4 -8.15 -16.14 4.84
C ASP A 4 -8.71 -15.95 3.43
N LEU A 5 -9.00 -14.70 3.05
CA LEU A 5 -9.53 -14.38 1.72
C LEU A 5 -8.61 -14.80 0.57
N ARG A 6 -7.31 -15.01 0.80
CA ARG A 6 -6.39 -15.51 -0.22
C ARG A 6 -6.78 -16.93 -0.66
N ASP A 7 -7.18 -17.78 0.27
CA ASP A 7 -7.60 -19.15 -0.04
C ASP A 7 -8.86 -19.15 -0.91
N TYR A 8 -9.77 -18.20 -0.68
CA TYR A 8 -10.96 -18.04 -1.51
C TYR A 8 -10.62 -17.50 -2.90
N LEU A 9 -9.68 -16.57 -3.03
CA LEU A 9 -9.17 -16.14 -4.35
C LEU A 9 -8.56 -17.31 -5.13
N LEU A 10 -7.79 -18.18 -4.47
CA LEU A 10 -7.25 -19.39 -5.08
C LEU A 10 -8.36 -20.38 -5.45
N ALA A 11 -9.37 -20.54 -4.60
CA ALA A 11 -10.52 -21.40 -4.87
C ALA A 11 -11.33 -20.94 -6.09
N LEU A 12 -11.46 -19.62 -6.32
CA LEU A 12 -12.08 -19.07 -7.54
C LEU A 12 -11.30 -19.45 -8.82
N MET A 13 -10.00 -19.71 -8.72
CA MET A 13 -9.14 -20.06 -9.85
C MET A 13 -9.04 -21.57 -10.10
N GLN A 14 -9.48 -22.42 -9.16
CA GLN A 14 -9.39 -23.87 -9.32
C GLN A 14 -10.11 -24.38 -10.60
N PRO A 15 -9.55 -25.39 -11.30
CA PRO A 15 -8.41 -26.23 -10.88
C PRO A 15 -7.03 -25.60 -11.10
N LEU A 16 -6.94 -24.38 -11.62
CA LEU A 16 -5.65 -23.71 -11.84
C LEU A 16 -5.00 -23.32 -10.52
N ALA A 17 -3.70 -23.61 -10.41
CA ALA A 17 -2.81 -23.13 -9.38
C ALA A 17 -1.87 -22.05 -9.94
N PRO A 18 -1.24 -21.24 -9.06
CA PRO A 18 -0.15 -20.36 -9.50
C PRO A 18 0.93 -21.15 -10.26
N GLY A 19 1.24 -20.71 -11.48
CA GLY A 19 2.12 -21.38 -12.44
C GLY A 19 1.39 -21.90 -13.69
N ASP A 20 0.09 -22.18 -13.57
CA ASP A 20 -0.72 -22.75 -14.64
C ASP A 20 -1.18 -21.68 -15.65
N GLU A 21 -1.40 -22.10 -16.89
CA GLU A 21 -1.96 -21.25 -17.95
C GLU A 21 -3.48 -21.30 -17.96
N LEU A 22 -4.11 -20.13 -17.90
CA LEU A 22 -5.56 -19.97 -18.04
C LEU A 22 -5.97 -20.05 -19.52
N GLU A 23 -5.16 -19.47 -20.39
CA GLU A 23 -5.21 -19.60 -21.86
C GLU A 23 -3.77 -19.47 -22.39
N PRO A 24 -3.47 -19.89 -23.64
CA PRO A 24 -2.12 -19.78 -24.18
C PRO A 24 -1.56 -18.36 -24.05
N GLY A 25 -0.41 -18.23 -23.38
CA GLY A 25 0.23 -16.94 -23.13
C GLY A 25 -0.36 -16.11 -21.98
N LEU A 26 -1.29 -16.66 -21.19
CA LEU A 26 -1.84 -16.04 -19.98
C LEU A 26 -1.68 -16.96 -18.78
N ARG A 27 -0.60 -16.76 -18.02
CA ARG A 27 -0.24 -17.57 -16.85
C ARG A 27 -0.76 -16.94 -15.57
N PHE A 28 -1.47 -17.69 -14.73
CA PHE A 28 -1.83 -17.25 -13.38
C PHE A 28 -0.61 -17.37 -12.45
N THR A 29 -0.19 -16.29 -11.77
CA THR A 29 1.07 -16.29 -11.01
C THR A 29 0.91 -16.04 -9.52
N ASN A 30 -0.14 -15.34 -9.07
CA ASN A 30 -0.31 -15.07 -7.64
C ASN A 30 -1.74 -14.64 -7.27
N ALA A 31 -2.15 -14.94 -6.03
CA ALA A 31 -3.32 -14.36 -5.38
C ALA A 31 -2.88 -13.64 -4.09
N SER A 32 -3.42 -12.45 -3.87
CA SER A 32 -2.98 -11.53 -2.82
C SER A 32 -4.13 -10.81 -2.16
N THR A 33 -3.95 -10.53 -0.87
CA THR A 33 -4.82 -9.70 -0.03
C THR A 33 -4.09 -8.51 0.59
N GLU A 34 -2.76 -8.42 0.40
CA GLU A 34 -1.94 -7.32 0.94
C GLU A 34 -2.27 -5.98 0.28
N LEU A 35 -2.56 -6.00 -1.02
CA LEU A 35 -2.75 -4.81 -1.85
C LEU A 35 -4.22 -4.66 -2.30
N GLY A 36 -5.14 -5.25 -1.53
CA GLY A 36 -6.52 -5.54 -1.93
C GLY A 36 -6.67 -6.95 -2.51
N LEU A 37 -7.90 -7.36 -2.82
CA LEU A 37 -8.21 -8.65 -3.42
C LEU A 37 -7.71 -8.70 -4.86
N ARG A 38 -6.58 -9.38 -5.10
CA ARG A 38 -5.85 -9.30 -6.36
C ARG A 38 -5.46 -10.68 -6.87
N LEU A 39 -5.68 -10.91 -8.16
CA LEU A 39 -5.12 -12.02 -8.94
C LEU A 39 -4.07 -11.44 -9.90
N THR A 40 -2.90 -12.05 -9.99
CA THR A 40 -1.81 -11.61 -10.87
C THR A 40 -1.60 -12.61 -12.00
N PHE A 41 -1.40 -12.09 -13.20
CA PHE A 41 -1.18 -12.86 -14.40
C PHE A 41 0.05 -12.36 -15.15
N LEU A 42 0.80 -13.28 -15.74
CA LEU A 42 1.88 -12.98 -16.67
C LEU A 42 1.39 -13.23 -18.09
N VAL A 43 1.50 -12.20 -18.93
CA VAL A 43 1.06 -12.20 -20.33
C VAL A 43 2.30 -12.32 -21.22
N ASP A 44 2.32 -13.34 -22.08
CA ASP A 44 3.37 -13.61 -23.07
C ASP A 44 4.79 -13.61 -22.47
N GLU A 45 4.91 -14.05 -21.21
CA GLU A 45 6.16 -14.07 -20.41
C GLU A 45 6.82 -12.70 -20.21
N ARG A 46 6.06 -11.60 -20.41
CA ARG A 46 6.60 -10.23 -20.38
C ARG A 46 5.82 -9.31 -19.46
N ASP A 47 4.51 -9.22 -19.66
CA ASP A 47 3.70 -8.18 -19.03
C ASP A 47 2.96 -8.74 -17.82
N GLU A 48 3.12 -8.09 -16.67
CA GLU A 48 2.41 -8.45 -15.45
C GLU A 48 1.10 -7.66 -15.36
N VAL A 49 -0.03 -8.36 -15.40
CA VAL A 49 -1.37 -7.77 -15.29
C VAL A 49 -1.98 -8.18 -13.96
N HIS A 50 -2.47 -7.20 -13.22
CA HIS A 50 -3.15 -7.47 -11.97
C HIS A 50 -4.63 -7.16 -12.06
N VAL A 51 -5.43 -8.15 -11.71
CA VAL A 51 -6.88 -8.11 -11.71
C VAL A 51 -7.36 -7.99 -10.27
N GLU A 52 -7.95 -6.85 -9.94
CA GLU A 52 -8.73 -6.69 -8.72
C GLU A 52 -10.07 -7.39 -8.83
N VAL A 53 -10.45 -8.05 -7.74
CA VAL A 53 -11.72 -8.75 -7.59
C VAL A 53 -12.54 -8.01 -6.54
N GLY A 54 -13.81 -7.74 -6.81
CA GLY A 54 -14.69 -7.15 -5.80
C GLY A 54 -16.17 -7.45 -6.02
N PRO A 55 -17.01 -7.45 -4.98
CA PRO A 55 -18.44 -7.68 -5.12
C PRO A 55 -19.12 -6.65 -6.02
N ILE A 56 -20.01 -7.08 -6.92
CA ILE A 56 -20.71 -6.17 -7.85
C ILE A 56 -21.61 -5.16 -7.12
N GLU A 57 -22.10 -5.52 -5.93
CA GLU A 57 -22.97 -4.69 -5.08
C GLU A 57 -22.30 -3.39 -4.62
N LEU A 58 -20.97 -3.34 -4.62
CA LEU A 58 -20.21 -2.13 -4.30
C LEU A 58 -20.19 -1.11 -5.45
N GLY A 59 -20.70 -1.46 -6.64
CA GLY A 59 -20.78 -0.54 -7.78
C GLY A 59 -19.42 -0.03 -8.27
N LEU A 60 -18.35 -0.81 -8.04
CA LEU A 60 -16.99 -0.46 -8.42
C LEU A 60 -16.84 -0.38 -9.94
N ARG A 61 -15.98 0.52 -10.41
CA ARG A 61 -15.57 0.55 -11.83
C ARG A 61 -14.85 -0.76 -12.16
N HIS A 62 -15.23 -1.38 -13.27
CA HIS A 62 -14.71 -2.67 -13.68
C HIS A 62 -14.60 -2.77 -15.20
N ALA A 63 -13.70 -3.64 -15.67
CA ALA A 63 -13.51 -3.97 -17.08
C ALA A 63 -14.36 -5.18 -17.50
N ALA A 64 -14.62 -6.10 -16.57
CA ALA A 64 -15.49 -7.26 -16.75
C ALA A 64 -16.23 -7.59 -15.45
N ARG A 65 -17.24 -8.46 -15.55
CA ARG A 65 -17.98 -8.96 -14.40
C ARG A 65 -18.47 -10.38 -14.65
N SER A 66 -18.69 -11.11 -13.57
CA SER A 66 -19.47 -12.35 -13.50
C SER A 66 -20.87 -12.05 -12.90
N GLU A 67 -21.56 -13.05 -12.35
CA GLU A 67 -22.86 -12.86 -11.70
C GLU A 67 -22.70 -12.03 -10.42
N ARG A 68 -21.66 -12.30 -9.61
CA ARG A 68 -21.51 -11.72 -8.26
C ARG A 68 -20.23 -10.90 -8.07
N LEU A 69 -19.25 -11.07 -8.96
CA LEU A 69 -17.95 -10.41 -8.86
C LEU A 69 -17.68 -9.48 -10.04
N SER A 70 -16.92 -8.43 -9.76
CA SER A 70 -16.41 -7.44 -10.69
C SER A 70 -14.89 -7.57 -10.79
N PHE A 71 -14.37 -7.34 -11.99
CA PHE A 71 -12.96 -7.51 -12.31
C PHE A 71 -12.43 -6.23 -12.95
N ALA A 72 -11.45 -5.61 -12.31
CA ALA A 72 -10.80 -4.41 -12.81
C ALA A 72 -9.30 -4.67 -12.92
N TYR A 73 -8.71 -4.40 -14.08
CA TYR A 73 -7.26 -4.38 -14.16
C TYR A 73 -6.76 -3.05 -13.63
N ARG A 74 -5.65 -3.08 -12.91
CA ARG A 74 -4.91 -1.87 -12.59
C ARG A 74 -3.49 -1.99 -13.08
N ASP A 75 -2.95 -0.82 -13.36
CA ASP A 75 -1.53 -0.60 -13.53
C ASP A 75 -0.78 -1.20 -12.32
N GLY A 76 0.12 -2.14 -12.60
CA GLY A 76 0.91 -2.88 -11.61
C GLY A 76 2.18 -2.18 -11.17
N GLY A 77 2.50 -1.04 -11.79
CA GLY A 77 3.74 -0.31 -11.56
C GLY A 77 3.75 1.05 -12.25
N ALA A 78 4.91 1.46 -12.76
CA ALA A 78 5.10 2.75 -13.43
C ALA A 78 4.68 2.74 -14.92
N ASP A 79 4.43 1.56 -15.51
CA ASP A 79 4.13 1.39 -16.93
C ASP A 79 2.67 1.04 -17.19
N HIS A 80 2.03 1.83 -18.06
CA HIS A 80 0.63 1.69 -18.43
C HIS A 80 0.33 0.30 -19.02
N VAL A 81 -0.47 -0.51 -18.33
CA VAL A 81 -1.05 -1.73 -18.91
C VAL A 81 -1.89 -1.35 -20.13
N ASP A 82 -1.59 -1.94 -21.30
CA ASP A 82 -2.39 -1.73 -22.50
C ASP A 82 -3.86 -2.06 -22.25
N GLN A 83 -4.75 -1.13 -22.60
CA GLN A 83 -6.16 -1.23 -22.25
C GLN A 83 -6.84 -2.46 -22.88
N LYS A 84 -6.41 -2.88 -24.08
CA LYS A 84 -6.97 -4.07 -24.74
C LYS A 84 -6.50 -5.34 -24.05
N VAL A 85 -5.21 -5.39 -23.67
CA VAL A 85 -4.66 -6.50 -22.89
C VAL A 85 -5.38 -6.61 -21.54
N GLY A 86 -5.47 -5.51 -20.79
CA GLY A 86 -6.14 -5.50 -19.49
C GLY A 86 -7.61 -5.93 -19.58
N LEU A 87 -8.35 -5.43 -20.57
CA LEU A 87 -9.74 -5.83 -20.82
C LEU A 87 -9.85 -7.33 -21.14
N ARG A 88 -9.00 -7.85 -22.03
CA ARG A 88 -8.97 -9.28 -22.39
C ARG A 88 -8.76 -10.14 -21.16
N VAL A 89 -7.74 -9.83 -20.35
CA VAL A 89 -7.41 -10.59 -19.14
C VAL A 89 -8.61 -10.59 -18.18
N CYS A 90 -9.22 -9.43 -17.90
CA CYS A 90 -10.39 -9.37 -17.02
C CYS A 90 -11.57 -10.19 -17.56
N GLN A 91 -11.84 -10.18 -18.86
CA GLN A 91 -12.92 -10.95 -19.48
C GLN A 91 -12.66 -12.47 -19.41
N THR A 92 -11.41 -12.90 -19.61
CA THR A 92 -11.04 -14.31 -19.48
C THR A 92 -11.15 -14.77 -18.03
N VAL A 93 -10.64 -13.99 -17.08
CA VAL A 93 -10.79 -14.30 -15.64
C VAL A 93 -12.25 -14.36 -15.22
N ALA A 94 -13.08 -13.40 -15.64
CA ALA A 94 -14.50 -13.37 -15.28
C ALA A 94 -15.26 -14.62 -15.75
N ARG A 95 -14.97 -15.10 -16.97
CA ARG A 95 -15.57 -16.34 -17.51
C ARG A 95 -15.13 -17.57 -16.70
N HIS A 96 -13.85 -17.65 -16.36
CA HIS A 96 -13.31 -18.77 -15.57
C HIS A 96 -13.92 -18.81 -14.16
N VAL A 97 -13.87 -17.67 -13.46
CA VAL A 97 -14.37 -17.54 -12.09
C VAL A 97 -15.88 -17.79 -12.02
N GLY A 98 -16.64 -17.36 -13.05
CA GLY A 98 -18.09 -17.56 -13.11
C GLY A 98 -18.54 -19.02 -13.00
N ALA A 99 -17.69 -19.99 -13.34
CA ALA A 99 -18.01 -21.42 -13.21
C ALA A 99 -18.09 -21.91 -11.76
N ARG A 100 -17.48 -21.18 -10.80
CA ARG A 100 -17.34 -21.63 -9.40
C ARG A 100 -17.70 -20.57 -8.37
N GLU A 101 -17.94 -19.32 -8.78
CA GLU A 101 -18.14 -18.21 -7.85
C GLU A 101 -19.28 -18.47 -6.84
N ALA A 102 -20.37 -19.14 -7.25
CA ALA A 102 -21.46 -19.46 -6.34
C ALA A 102 -21.01 -20.38 -5.19
N GLU A 103 -20.34 -21.49 -5.51
CA GLU A 103 -19.81 -22.47 -4.54
C GLU A 103 -18.80 -21.80 -3.58
N VAL A 104 -17.88 -21.00 -4.12
CA VAL A 104 -16.82 -20.37 -3.32
C VAL A 104 -17.39 -19.31 -2.38
N LEU A 105 -18.31 -18.47 -2.86
CA LEU A 105 -18.92 -17.41 -2.06
C LEU A 105 -19.89 -17.96 -0.99
N GLU A 106 -20.56 -19.08 -1.26
CA GLU A 106 -21.41 -19.75 -0.28
C GLU A 106 -20.59 -20.34 0.88
N ARG A 107 -19.49 -21.03 0.56
CA ARG A 107 -18.54 -21.51 1.60
C ARG A 107 -17.91 -20.37 2.39
N LEU A 108 -17.61 -19.25 1.74
CA LEU A 108 -17.09 -18.06 2.42
C LEU A 108 -18.11 -17.50 3.41
N SER A 109 -19.37 -17.42 2.99
CA SER A 109 -20.49 -16.99 3.83
C SER A 109 -20.60 -17.86 5.08
N GLU A 110 -20.66 -19.19 4.91
CA GLU A 110 -20.77 -20.14 6.03
C GLU A 110 -19.60 -20.02 7.01
N HIS A 111 -18.36 -19.92 6.51
CA HIS A 111 -17.18 -19.79 7.35
C HIS A 111 -17.16 -18.46 8.11
N THR A 112 -17.59 -17.38 7.46
CA THR A 112 -17.68 -16.05 8.07
C THR A 112 -18.72 -16.02 9.19
N GLU A 113 -19.90 -16.60 8.97
CA GLU A 113 -20.94 -16.72 10.01
C GLU A 113 -20.47 -17.57 11.20
N ALA A 114 -19.75 -18.67 10.94
CA ALA A 114 -19.22 -19.54 11.99
C ALA A 114 -18.10 -18.89 12.83
N THR A 115 -17.41 -17.89 12.29
CA THR A 115 -16.28 -17.22 12.95
C THR A 115 -16.66 -15.87 13.59
N ASP A 116 -17.92 -15.42 13.46
CA ASP A 116 -18.37 -14.11 13.93
C ASP A 116 -18.48 -14.00 15.46
N THR A 117 -17.32 -13.82 16.10
CA THR A 117 -17.19 -13.48 17.52
C THR A 117 -16.77 -12.01 17.73
N GLN A 118 -16.46 -11.28 16.66
CA GLN A 118 -15.93 -9.90 16.70
C GLN A 118 -16.65 -8.93 15.74
N GLY A 119 -17.77 -9.29 15.10
CA GLY A 119 -18.38 -8.60 13.94
C GLY A 119 -18.73 -7.12 14.06
N THR A 120 -18.62 -6.53 15.25
CA THR A 120 -18.84 -5.09 15.49
C THR A 120 -17.58 -4.33 15.93
N ALA A 121 -16.51 -5.04 16.28
CA ALA A 121 -15.29 -4.44 16.78
C ALA A 121 -14.60 -3.63 15.66
N ARG A 122 -14.28 -2.38 15.97
CA ARG A 122 -13.52 -1.50 15.05
C ARG A 122 -12.05 -1.88 14.99
N ILE A 123 -11.55 -2.59 15.98
CA ILE A 123 -10.20 -3.14 16.01
C ILE A 123 -10.37 -4.64 16.17
N ARG A 124 -9.96 -5.40 15.15
CA ARG A 124 -10.06 -6.87 15.16
C ARG A 124 -8.67 -7.46 15.14
N GLU A 125 -8.47 -8.52 15.90
CA GLU A 125 -7.24 -9.30 15.84
C GLU A 125 -7.46 -10.44 14.85
N ILE A 126 -6.57 -10.56 13.86
CA ILE A 126 -6.65 -11.55 12.78
C ILE A 126 -5.32 -12.28 12.62
N HIS A 127 -5.37 -13.48 12.07
CA HIS A 127 -4.22 -14.22 11.59
C HIS A 127 -4.14 -14.13 10.07
N SER A 128 -2.92 -14.07 9.55
CA SER A 128 -2.66 -14.18 8.11
C SER A 128 -1.79 -15.42 7.83
N THR A 129 -1.85 -15.95 6.62
CA THR A 129 -0.97 -17.06 6.20
C THR A 129 0.33 -16.57 5.56
N ARG A 130 0.29 -15.36 4.99
CA ARG A 130 1.40 -14.67 4.34
C ARG A 130 1.50 -13.23 4.84
N LEU A 131 2.72 -12.70 4.93
CA LEU A 131 2.94 -11.28 5.27
C LEU A 131 3.69 -10.51 4.16
N LEU A 132 4.77 -11.09 3.62
CA LEU A 132 5.59 -10.50 2.56
C LEU A 132 4.97 -10.77 1.19
N GLU A 133 4.58 -9.71 0.51
CA GLU A 133 4.04 -9.77 -0.85
C GLU A 133 4.94 -9.04 -1.83
N LEU A 134 5.36 -9.75 -2.88
CA LEU A 134 6.26 -9.22 -3.91
C LEU A 134 5.51 -8.19 -4.77
N ALA A 135 6.12 -7.04 -4.97
CA ALA A 135 5.61 -5.93 -5.76
C ALA A 135 6.75 -5.22 -6.51
N GLY A 136 6.40 -4.13 -7.21
CA GLY A 136 7.32 -3.35 -8.02
C GLY A 136 7.48 -3.92 -9.43
N LEU A 137 8.24 -3.25 -10.29
CA LEU A 137 8.51 -3.72 -11.65
C LEU A 137 9.61 -4.79 -11.66
N PRO A 138 9.79 -5.58 -12.74
CA PRO A 138 10.85 -6.61 -12.81
C PRO A 138 12.25 -6.12 -12.45
N ASN A 139 12.57 -4.86 -12.74
CA ASN A 139 13.85 -4.22 -12.45
C ASN A 139 13.91 -3.51 -11.08
N GLU A 140 12.81 -3.46 -10.33
CA GLU A 140 12.69 -2.83 -9.01
C GLU A 140 11.75 -3.66 -8.12
N ARG A 141 12.06 -4.95 -7.92
CA ARG A 141 11.24 -5.85 -7.08
C ARG A 141 11.51 -5.62 -5.59
N PHE A 142 10.44 -5.51 -4.82
CA PHE A 142 10.48 -5.36 -3.36
C PHE A 142 9.31 -6.09 -2.69
N TYR A 143 9.46 -6.43 -1.41
CA TYR A 143 8.35 -6.89 -0.60
C TYR A 143 7.60 -5.73 0.03
N THR A 144 6.29 -5.82 -0.01
CA THR A 144 5.40 -5.02 0.81
C THR A 144 5.14 -5.74 2.13
N LEU A 145 5.05 -4.98 3.22
CA LEU A 145 4.75 -5.49 4.55
C LEU A 145 3.78 -4.55 5.26
N SER A 146 2.64 -5.09 5.72
CA SER A 146 1.71 -4.35 6.56
C SER A 146 1.26 -5.19 7.75
N PRO A 147 1.64 -4.85 9.01
CA PRO A 147 1.13 -5.53 10.19
C PRO A 147 -0.35 -5.22 10.47
N TYR A 148 -0.90 -4.22 9.79
CA TYR A 148 -2.24 -3.69 9.97
C TYR A 148 -2.98 -3.57 8.62
N LEU A 149 -4.29 -3.77 8.62
CA LEU A 149 -5.16 -3.47 7.48
C LEU A 149 -6.19 -2.42 7.91
N GLY A 150 -6.32 -1.34 7.16
CA GLY A 150 -7.08 -0.16 7.59
C GLY A 150 -6.21 0.78 8.43
N CYS A 151 -6.56 2.07 8.45
CA CYS A 151 -5.68 3.10 9.00
C CYS A 151 -6.44 4.17 9.76
N LEU A 152 -6.25 4.25 11.08
CA LEU A 152 -6.87 5.26 11.95
C LEU A 152 -6.37 6.68 11.73
N ILE A 153 -5.36 6.91 10.89
CA ILE A 153 -5.02 8.26 10.43
C ILE A 153 -6.20 8.80 9.60
N GLY A 154 -6.77 7.96 8.73
CA GLY A 154 -7.96 8.29 7.94
C GLY A 154 -7.75 9.41 6.93
N CYS A 155 -6.61 9.42 6.22
CA CYS A 155 -6.37 10.37 5.13
C CYS A 155 -7.52 10.30 4.12
N ARG A 156 -8.09 11.45 3.78
CA ARG A 156 -9.32 11.57 2.98
C ARG A 156 -9.14 11.11 1.54
N PHE A 157 -7.95 11.36 0.98
CA PHE A 157 -7.54 10.97 -0.37
C PHE A 157 -6.95 9.55 -0.46
N CYS A 158 -7.07 8.75 0.61
CA CYS A 158 -6.38 7.47 0.69
C CYS A 158 -7.00 6.43 -0.25
N TYR A 159 -6.21 5.92 -1.18
CA TYR A 159 -6.64 4.88 -2.11
C TYR A 159 -6.92 3.53 -1.42
N ALA A 160 -6.39 3.31 -0.21
CA ALA A 160 -6.63 2.11 0.60
C ALA A 160 -8.12 1.86 0.83
N GLN A 161 -8.95 2.91 0.86
CA GLN A 161 -10.41 2.82 0.95
C GLN A 161 -10.95 1.83 -0.08
N SER A 162 -10.68 2.11 -1.36
CA SER A 162 -11.13 1.26 -2.48
C SER A 162 -10.52 -0.14 -2.50
N ARG A 163 -9.40 -0.37 -1.80
CA ARG A 163 -8.70 -1.66 -1.75
C ARG A 163 -9.28 -2.59 -0.68
N LEU A 164 -9.70 -2.02 0.44
CA LEU A 164 -10.15 -2.78 1.61
C LEU A 164 -11.66 -2.95 1.66
N ASP A 165 -12.44 -2.04 1.07
CA ASP A 165 -13.91 -2.17 1.03
C ASP A 165 -14.39 -3.51 0.43
N PRO A 166 -13.82 -4.03 -0.67
CA PRO A 166 -14.15 -5.37 -1.19
C PRO A 166 -13.89 -6.49 -0.19
N MET A 167 -12.74 -6.46 0.50
CA MET A 167 -12.39 -7.45 1.52
C MET A 167 -13.40 -7.43 2.66
N ARG A 168 -13.76 -6.23 3.13
CA ARG A 168 -14.73 -6.06 4.22
C ARG A 168 -16.12 -6.54 3.83
N ALA A 169 -16.55 -6.29 2.59
CA ALA A 169 -17.83 -6.74 2.08
C ALA A 169 -17.89 -8.27 2.01
N LEU A 170 -16.85 -8.92 1.49
CA LEU A 170 -16.75 -10.37 1.43
C LEU A 170 -16.72 -11.03 2.81
N LEU A 171 -16.11 -10.37 3.81
CA LEU A 171 -16.11 -10.79 5.21
C LEU A 171 -17.39 -10.36 5.97
N ARG A 172 -18.40 -9.81 5.28
CA ARG A 172 -19.67 -9.33 5.85
C ARG A 172 -19.51 -8.37 7.02
N LEU A 173 -18.44 -7.59 6.98
CA LEU A 173 -18.17 -6.61 8.02
C LEU A 173 -18.99 -5.36 7.80
N PRO A 174 -19.37 -4.66 8.88
CA PRO A 174 -20.03 -3.36 8.76
C PRO A 174 -19.23 -2.42 7.86
N GLN A 175 -19.88 -1.85 6.85
CA GLN A 175 -19.28 -0.80 6.05
C GLN A 175 -19.30 0.47 6.89
N VAL A 176 -18.10 0.94 7.25
CA VAL A 176 -17.92 2.01 8.23
C VAL A 176 -16.94 3.04 7.71
N PRO A 177 -17.02 4.29 8.17
CA PRO A 177 -16.20 5.36 7.60
C PRO A 177 -14.71 5.04 7.60
N TRP A 178 -13.99 5.45 6.55
CA TRP A 178 -12.55 5.31 6.49
C TRP A 178 -11.85 5.92 7.71
N GLY A 179 -10.84 5.21 8.21
CA GLY A 179 -10.13 5.53 9.43
C GLY A 179 -10.94 5.36 10.71
N SER A 180 -11.96 4.51 10.69
CA SER A 180 -12.67 4.07 11.90
C SER A 180 -12.56 2.57 12.14
N TYR A 181 -11.61 1.90 11.47
CA TYR A 181 -11.35 0.48 11.66
C TYR A 181 -9.88 0.11 11.40
N VAL A 182 -9.43 -0.99 12.03
CA VAL A 182 -8.16 -1.68 11.77
C VAL A 182 -8.31 -3.17 12.02
N ASP A 183 -7.80 -4.01 11.12
CA ASP A 183 -7.49 -5.40 11.43
C ASP A 183 -6.00 -5.53 11.76
N VAL A 184 -5.70 -6.23 12.83
CA VAL A 184 -4.38 -6.35 13.46
C VAL A 184 -3.86 -7.76 13.23
N ARG A 185 -2.79 -7.91 12.46
CA ARG A 185 -2.21 -9.22 12.15
C ARG A 185 -1.31 -9.68 13.28
N VAL A 186 -1.91 -10.25 14.32
CA VAL A 186 -1.22 -10.58 15.58
C VAL A 186 -0.05 -11.55 15.39
N ASN A 187 -0.05 -12.36 14.32
CA ASN A 187 1.02 -13.28 13.98
C ASN A 187 2.07 -12.70 13.01
N ALA A 188 2.02 -11.41 12.65
CA ALA A 188 2.93 -10.80 11.69
C ALA A 188 4.43 -11.02 12.01
N PRO A 189 4.93 -10.82 13.24
CA PRO A 189 6.36 -11.03 13.53
C PRO A 189 6.81 -12.47 13.29
N ALA A 190 6.00 -13.45 13.71
CA ALA A 190 6.30 -14.87 13.53
C ALA A 190 6.26 -15.29 12.04
N LEU A 191 5.31 -14.75 11.26
CA LEU A 191 5.27 -14.97 9.81
C LEU A 191 6.50 -14.36 9.13
N LEU A 192 6.90 -13.14 9.52
CA LEU A 192 8.06 -12.47 8.96
C LEU A 192 9.34 -13.28 9.20
N GLU A 193 9.54 -13.80 10.41
CA GLU A 193 10.71 -14.60 10.75
C GLU A 193 10.80 -15.89 9.92
N ARG A 194 9.66 -16.51 9.63
CA ARG A 194 9.58 -17.66 8.70
C ARG A 194 9.91 -17.23 7.28
N GLU A 195 9.24 -16.19 6.78
CA GLU A 195 9.33 -15.77 5.38
C GLU A 195 10.70 -15.19 5.02
N LEU A 196 11.38 -14.52 5.95
CA LEU A 196 12.78 -14.08 5.75
C LEU A 196 13.75 -15.25 5.53
N ARG A 197 13.43 -16.45 6.04
CA ARG A 197 14.24 -17.67 5.84
C ARG A 197 13.89 -18.41 4.56
N GLU A 198 12.64 -18.33 4.13
CA GLU A 198 12.10 -19.14 3.03
C GLU A 198 12.09 -18.41 1.69
N LEU A 199 11.98 -17.08 1.68
CA LEU A 199 11.79 -16.28 0.48
C LEU A 199 13.10 -15.66 -0.04
N PRO A 200 13.21 -15.43 -1.37
CA PRO A 200 14.32 -14.68 -1.96
C PRO A 200 14.46 -13.30 -1.32
N ARG A 201 15.70 -12.82 -1.22
CA ARG A 201 15.94 -11.53 -0.56
C ARG A 201 15.59 -10.35 -1.46
N HIS A 202 14.70 -9.49 -0.97
CA HIS A 202 14.33 -8.21 -1.58
C HIS A 202 14.25 -7.11 -0.53
N VAL A 203 14.29 -5.85 -0.97
CA VAL A 203 13.98 -4.69 -0.10
C VAL A 203 12.61 -4.88 0.52
N ILE A 204 12.44 -4.53 1.80
CA ILE A 204 11.14 -4.56 2.48
C ILE A 204 10.63 -3.13 2.63
N LYS A 205 9.43 -2.86 2.11
CA LYS A 205 8.73 -1.57 2.23
C LYS A 205 7.53 -1.73 3.15
N PHE A 206 7.58 -1.10 4.32
CA PHE A 206 6.43 -0.92 5.19
C PHE A 206 5.53 0.19 4.62
N CYS A 207 4.21 0.04 4.79
CA CYS A 207 3.21 1.04 4.41
C CYS A 207 3.11 1.37 2.90
N PRO A 208 3.14 0.42 1.94
CA PRO A 208 3.04 0.86 0.56
C PRO A 208 1.59 1.20 0.18
N ILE A 209 0.56 0.53 0.74
CA ILE A 209 -0.81 0.67 0.20
C ILE A 209 -1.99 0.70 1.20
N VAL A 210 -2.00 -0.14 2.24
CA VAL A 210 -3.25 -0.44 2.99
C VAL A 210 -3.32 0.09 4.42
N SER A 211 -2.20 0.47 5.02
CA SER A 211 -2.15 0.98 6.39
C SER A 211 -0.86 1.73 6.70
N ASP A 212 -0.88 2.56 7.74
CA ASP A 212 0.31 3.18 8.33
C ASP A 212 0.81 2.32 9.50
N PRO A 213 2.10 1.93 9.53
CA PRO A 213 2.68 1.03 10.52
C PRO A 213 2.78 1.67 11.91
N TYR A 214 2.74 2.99 11.99
CA TYR A 214 2.87 3.77 13.22
C TYR A 214 1.59 4.54 13.59
N GLN A 215 0.45 4.07 13.09
CA GLN A 215 -0.87 4.58 13.51
C GLN A 215 -1.14 4.32 15.00
N ALA A 216 -2.20 4.92 15.54
CA ALA A 216 -2.46 4.94 16.99
C ALA A 216 -2.46 3.56 17.67
N VAL A 217 -2.91 2.49 17.00
CA VAL A 217 -2.95 1.14 17.59
C VAL A 217 -1.55 0.52 17.80
N GLU A 218 -0.53 0.98 17.06
CA GLU A 218 0.86 0.52 17.21
C GLU A 218 1.43 0.83 18.61
N LYS A 219 0.88 1.84 19.32
CA LYS A 219 1.26 2.13 20.72
C LYS A 219 0.94 0.98 21.68
N ARG A 220 -0.06 0.15 21.35
CA ARG A 220 -0.50 -0.98 22.16
C ARG A 220 0.06 -2.30 21.64
N PHE A 221 -0.04 -2.53 20.33
CA PHE A 221 0.28 -3.83 19.74
C PHE A 221 1.75 -4.00 19.41
N GLU A 222 2.45 -2.90 19.13
CA GLU A 222 3.89 -2.89 18.83
C GLU A 222 4.32 -3.87 17.72
N LEU A 223 3.44 -4.19 16.76
CA LEU A 223 3.74 -5.21 15.75
C LEU A 223 4.76 -4.70 14.74
N THR A 224 4.73 -3.42 14.39
CA THR A 224 5.77 -2.83 13.54
C THR A 224 7.12 -2.93 14.24
N ARG A 225 7.19 -2.56 15.53
CA ARG A 225 8.42 -2.69 16.33
C ARG A 225 8.91 -4.13 16.39
N GLN A 226 8.03 -5.10 16.65
CA GLN A 226 8.39 -6.52 16.68
C GLN A 226 8.88 -7.02 15.31
N CYS A 227 8.25 -6.61 14.21
CA CYS A 227 8.73 -6.91 12.86
C CYS A 227 10.14 -6.31 12.61
N LEU A 228 10.39 -5.08 13.04
CA LEU A 228 11.72 -4.47 12.95
C LEU A 228 12.76 -5.21 13.79
N GLN A 229 12.39 -5.72 14.98
CA GLN A 229 13.28 -6.56 15.80
C GLN A 229 13.60 -7.89 15.12
N VAL A 230 12.62 -8.51 14.45
CA VAL A 230 12.83 -9.73 13.65
C VAL A 230 13.80 -9.45 12.50
N ILE A 231 13.62 -8.34 11.78
CA ILE A 231 14.54 -7.92 10.72
C ILE A 231 15.94 -7.69 11.29
N ALA A 232 16.09 -6.92 12.37
CA ALA A 232 17.39 -6.60 12.97
C ALA A 232 18.17 -7.83 13.46
N ARG A 233 17.46 -8.92 13.83
CA ARG A 233 18.06 -10.18 14.29
C ARG A 233 18.30 -11.20 13.18
N ALA A 234 17.84 -10.93 11.97
CA ALA A 234 18.09 -11.81 10.83
C ALA A 234 19.60 -11.86 10.53
N GLU A 235 20.09 -13.02 10.08
CA GLU A 235 21.50 -13.24 9.77
C GLU A 235 21.99 -12.31 8.63
N ASP A 236 21.15 -12.09 7.62
CA ASP A 236 21.39 -11.15 6.51
C ASP A 236 20.15 -10.26 6.29
N PRO A 237 19.99 -9.18 7.07
CA PRO A 237 18.79 -8.36 7.08
C PRO A 237 18.64 -7.57 5.79
N PRO A 238 17.46 -7.60 5.13
CA PRO A 238 17.23 -6.82 3.92
C PRO A 238 17.14 -5.31 4.22
N PRO A 239 17.51 -4.44 3.27
CA PRO A 239 17.21 -3.02 3.36
C PRO A 239 15.72 -2.81 3.59
N THR A 240 15.40 -1.91 4.50
CA THR A 240 14.03 -1.70 4.95
C THR A 240 13.65 -0.23 4.81
N LEU A 241 12.60 0.06 4.04
CA LEU A 241 12.00 1.38 3.93
C LEU A 241 10.71 1.43 4.76
N ILE A 242 10.62 2.39 5.68
CA ILE A 242 9.43 2.60 6.48
C ILE A 242 8.81 3.95 6.15
N MET A 243 7.65 3.93 5.51
CA MET A 243 6.85 5.13 5.27
C MET A 243 5.85 5.36 6.42
N THR A 244 5.75 6.58 6.94
CA THR A 244 4.72 6.94 7.94
C THR A 244 4.32 8.41 7.88
N ARG A 245 3.15 8.72 8.47
CA ARG A 245 2.65 10.08 8.77
C ARG A 245 2.61 10.37 10.28
N SER A 246 3.19 9.49 11.10
CA SER A 246 3.17 9.54 12.55
C SER A 246 4.58 9.75 13.10
N THR A 247 4.71 10.54 14.17
CA THR A 247 5.98 10.69 14.89
C THR A 247 6.26 9.53 15.86
N LEU A 248 5.35 8.57 16.00
CA LEU A 248 5.53 7.41 16.88
C LEU A 248 6.76 6.57 16.49
N ILE A 249 7.19 6.61 15.23
CA ILE A 249 8.42 5.95 14.75
C ILE A 249 9.67 6.39 15.53
N LEU A 250 9.69 7.58 16.14
CA LEU A 250 10.81 8.03 16.98
C LEU A 250 11.03 7.14 18.21
N ARG A 251 10.01 6.42 18.69
CA ARG A 251 10.14 5.38 19.73
C ARG A 251 11.17 4.32 19.34
N ASP A 252 11.25 4.03 18.04
CA ASP A 252 12.04 2.94 17.49
C ASP A 252 13.33 3.46 16.83
N LEU A 253 13.74 4.70 17.10
CA LEU A 253 14.92 5.32 16.49
C LEU A 253 16.20 4.50 16.73
N GLU A 254 16.46 4.05 17.96
CA GLU A 254 17.66 3.25 18.25
C GLU A 254 17.59 1.87 17.57
N LEU A 255 16.41 1.24 17.52
CA LEU A 255 16.21 -0.02 16.80
C LEU A 255 16.45 0.15 15.28
N LEU A 256 15.98 1.24 14.69
CA LEU A 256 16.19 1.53 13.27
C LEU A 256 17.67 1.79 12.93
N ARG A 257 18.50 2.16 13.91
CA ARG A 257 19.96 2.26 13.72
C ARG A 257 20.63 0.89 13.67
N GLU A 258 20.01 -0.13 14.29
CA GLU A 258 20.49 -1.51 14.29
C GLU A 258 20.11 -2.24 12.99
N VAL A 259 19.06 -1.80 12.27
CA VAL A 259 18.65 -2.37 10.98
C VAL A 259 19.56 -1.85 9.86
N PRO A 260 20.36 -2.71 9.21
CA PRO A 260 21.23 -2.28 8.12
C PRO A 260 20.43 -1.68 6.96
N HIS A 261 20.89 -0.54 6.45
CA HIS A 261 20.25 0.19 5.37
C HIS A 261 18.76 0.52 5.63
N ALA A 262 18.40 0.83 6.89
CA ALA A 262 17.07 1.36 7.20
C ALA A 262 16.87 2.76 6.59
N TRP A 263 15.73 2.95 5.96
CA TRP A 263 15.24 4.22 5.45
C TRP A 263 13.94 4.60 6.16
N VAL A 264 13.86 5.85 6.61
CA VAL A 264 12.63 6.43 7.15
C VAL A 264 12.06 7.43 6.15
N GLY A 265 10.83 7.20 5.74
CA GLY A 265 10.10 8.08 4.84
C GLY A 265 8.92 8.75 5.54
N ALA A 266 8.77 10.06 5.31
CA ALA A 266 7.57 10.78 5.71
C ALA A 266 6.79 11.25 4.48
N SER A 267 5.46 11.16 4.51
CA SER A 267 4.67 11.85 3.50
C SER A 267 4.40 13.29 3.93
N ILE A 268 4.69 14.27 3.07
CA ILE A 268 4.49 15.71 3.35
C ILE A 268 3.89 16.38 2.09
N PRO A 269 2.57 16.29 1.88
CA PRO A 269 1.90 16.76 0.66
C PRO A 269 1.77 18.30 0.56
N THR A 270 1.97 19.02 1.67
CA THR A 270 1.90 20.48 1.78
C THR A 270 2.68 20.96 3.01
N LEU A 271 3.07 22.25 3.02
CA LEU A 271 3.54 22.93 4.24
C LEU A 271 2.42 23.59 5.06
N ASP A 272 1.22 23.71 4.50
CA ASP A 272 0.10 24.33 5.19
C ASP A 272 -0.56 23.30 6.14
N ASP A 273 -0.41 23.54 7.44
CA ASP A 273 -0.88 22.59 8.46
C ASP A 273 -2.41 22.57 8.62
N GLU A 274 -3.13 23.62 8.17
CA GLU A 274 -4.59 23.66 8.12
C GLU A 274 -5.11 22.86 6.92
N VAL A 275 -4.46 22.97 5.76
CA VAL A 275 -4.72 22.08 4.61
C VAL A 275 -4.47 20.63 5.01
N ARG A 276 -3.34 20.35 5.66
CA ARG A 276 -3.03 19.03 6.21
C ARG A 276 -4.10 18.55 7.17
N LYS A 277 -4.57 19.37 8.11
CA LYS A 277 -5.62 19.00 9.09
C LYS A 277 -6.93 18.62 8.42
N HIS A 278 -7.28 19.27 7.31
CA HIS A 278 -8.47 18.94 6.54
C HIS A 278 -8.37 17.55 5.90
N PHE A 279 -7.27 17.26 5.21
CA PHE A 279 -7.12 16.01 4.44
C PHE A 279 -6.51 14.84 5.22
N GLU A 280 -5.73 15.11 6.26
CA GLU A 280 -5.02 14.14 7.11
C GLU A 280 -5.30 14.40 8.60
N PRO A 281 -6.56 14.24 9.05
CA PRO A 281 -7.05 14.82 10.31
C PRO A 281 -6.39 14.27 11.58
N ARG A 282 -5.78 13.08 11.52
CA ARG A 282 -5.12 12.42 12.65
C ARG A 282 -3.65 12.08 12.38
N ALA A 283 -3.07 12.62 11.30
CA ALA A 283 -1.64 12.56 11.07
C ALA A 283 -0.91 13.55 11.99
N ALA A 284 0.39 13.35 12.19
CA ALA A 284 1.23 14.37 12.82
C ALA A 284 1.20 15.66 12.00
N SER A 285 1.36 16.80 12.68
CA SER A 285 1.45 18.11 12.01
C SER A 285 2.66 18.18 11.08
N VAL A 286 2.65 19.12 10.14
CA VAL A 286 3.80 19.36 9.24
C VAL A 286 5.07 19.68 10.05
N PRO A 287 5.06 20.59 11.06
CA PRO A 287 6.26 20.87 11.85
C PRO A 287 6.79 19.64 12.59
N GLU A 288 5.91 18.82 13.15
CA GLU A 288 6.29 17.57 13.84
C GLU A 288 6.96 16.56 12.88
N ARG A 289 6.44 16.42 11.66
CA ARG A 289 7.06 15.56 10.63
C ARG A 289 8.43 16.06 10.20
N LEU A 290 8.58 17.37 10.00
CA LEU A 290 9.88 17.97 9.67
C LEU A 290 10.88 17.80 10.81
N ASP A 291 10.47 18.01 12.06
CA ASP A 291 11.35 17.80 13.22
C ASP A 291 11.73 16.32 13.40
N MET A 292 10.79 15.40 13.22
CA MET A 292 11.07 13.97 13.19
C MET A 292 12.17 13.63 12.17
N LEU A 293 12.08 14.15 10.94
CA LEU A 293 13.12 13.94 9.92
C LEU A 293 14.47 14.55 10.34
N ARG A 294 14.48 15.72 11.01
CA ARG A 294 15.71 16.29 11.58
C ARG A 294 16.32 15.40 12.66
N GLN A 295 15.51 14.77 13.49
CA GLN A 295 15.99 13.83 14.52
C GLN A 295 16.64 12.60 13.88
N PHE A 296 16.00 11.99 12.87
CA PHE A 296 16.62 10.91 12.10
C PHE A 296 17.88 11.34 11.35
N LYS A 297 17.92 12.59 10.86
CA LYS A 297 19.12 13.17 10.23
C LYS A 297 20.29 13.24 11.21
N ARG A 298 20.05 13.72 12.44
CA ARG A 298 21.06 13.75 13.52
C ARG A 298 21.51 12.35 13.94
N ALA A 299 20.63 11.36 13.87
CA ALA A 299 20.93 9.98 14.20
C ALA A 299 21.65 9.20 13.07
N GLY A 300 21.83 9.79 11.89
CA GLY A 300 22.50 9.14 10.75
C GLY A 300 21.63 8.11 10.00
N VAL A 301 20.34 8.01 10.29
CA VAL A 301 19.41 7.08 9.60
C VAL A 301 18.98 7.67 8.26
N GLN A 302 19.02 6.90 7.17
CA GLN A 302 18.65 7.39 5.83
C GLN A 302 17.20 7.85 5.79
N ARG A 303 16.91 8.90 5.02
CA ARG A 303 15.57 9.53 5.02
C ARG A 303 15.13 9.89 3.61
N CYS A 304 13.83 9.81 3.37
CA CYS A 304 13.20 10.36 2.18
C CYS A 304 11.87 11.05 2.52
N VAL A 305 11.35 11.83 1.58
CA VAL A 305 9.98 12.35 1.65
C VAL A 305 9.19 11.91 0.43
N VAL A 306 7.91 11.61 0.63
CA VAL A 306 6.95 11.40 -0.46
C VAL A 306 5.96 12.56 -0.45
N VAL A 307 5.92 13.33 -1.53
CA VAL A 307 4.90 14.35 -1.76
C VAL A 307 3.84 13.73 -2.66
N GLN A 308 2.83 13.13 -2.05
CA GLN A 308 1.70 12.54 -2.75
C GLN A 308 0.45 12.49 -1.85
N PRO A 309 -0.69 13.04 -2.30
CA PRO A 309 -0.85 13.87 -3.51
C PRO A 309 -0.21 15.25 -3.36
N MET A 310 -0.30 16.09 -4.40
CA MET A 310 -0.09 17.53 -4.20
C MET A 310 -1.32 18.11 -3.48
N LEU A 311 -1.11 18.88 -2.41
CA LEU A 311 -2.16 19.62 -1.73
C LEU A 311 -1.89 21.14 -1.77
N PRO A 312 -2.91 21.99 -1.60
CA PRO A 312 -2.75 23.45 -1.61
C PRO A 312 -1.61 23.92 -0.70
N GLY A 313 -0.79 24.84 -1.20
CA GLY A 313 0.40 25.34 -0.54
C GLY A 313 1.43 25.87 -1.54
N ASP A 314 2.51 26.49 -1.03
CA ASP A 314 3.61 26.99 -1.85
C ASP A 314 4.68 25.89 -2.11
N PRO A 315 4.87 25.43 -3.36
CA PRO A 315 5.83 24.39 -3.70
C PRO A 315 7.28 24.85 -3.55
N ILE A 316 7.57 26.16 -3.67
CA ILE A 316 8.92 26.68 -3.51
C ILE A 316 9.29 26.68 -2.03
N ALA A 317 8.37 27.15 -1.17
CA ALA A 317 8.55 27.05 0.28
C ALA A 317 8.66 25.58 0.72
N LEU A 318 7.83 24.69 0.18
CA LEU A 318 7.92 23.24 0.43
C LEU A 318 9.29 22.69 0.02
N ALA A 319 9.77 22.98 -1.19
CA ALA A 319 11.10 22.57 -1.63
C ALA A 319 12.20 23.04 -0.67
N SER A 320 12.13 24.29 -0.21
CA SER A 320 13.09 24.84 0.76
C SER A 320 13.08 24.06 2.07
N ALA A 321 11.91 23.81 2.65
CA ALA A 321 11.79 23.09 3.91
C ALA A 321 12.23 21.62 3.81
N LEU A 322 11.98 20.98 2.66
CA LEU A 322 12.37 19.60 2.42
C LEU A 322 13.88 19.45 2.21
N ALA A 323 14.52 20.36 1.46
CA ALA A 323 15.96 20.36 1.22
C ALA A 323 16.79 20.45 2.52
N ASP A 324 16.24 21.07 3.56
CA ASP A 324 16.90 21.14 4.87
C ASP A 324 17.00 19.79 5.59
N VAL A 325 16.08 18.85 5.28
CA VAL A 325 15.87 17.63 6.08
C VAL A 325 16.11 16.32 5.31
N VAL A 326 15.98 16.31 3.98
CA VAL A 326 16.19 15.13 3.14
C VAL A 326 16.94 15.43 1.86
N GLU A 327 17.57 14.39 1.30
CA GLU A 327 18.32 14.43 0.03
C GLU A 327 17.55 13.72 -1.10
N SER A 328 16.40 13.12 -0.78
CA SER A 328 15.64 12.28 -1.70
C SER A 328 14.13 12.48 -1.52
N VAL A 329 13.45 12.87 -2.60
CA VAL A 329 12.01 13.15 -2.61
C VAL A 329 11.32 12.43 -3.77
N SER A 330 10.25 11.68 -3.46
CA SER A 330 9.31 11.20 -4.47
C SER A 330 8.18 12.18 -4.65
N ILE A 331 7.76 12.42 -5.89
CA ILE A 331 6.62 13.27 -6.21
C ILE A 331 5.59 12.45 -6.99
N GLY A 332 4.37 12.40 -6.46
CA GLY A 332 3.23 11.75 -7.09
C GLY A 332 2.01 12.67 -7.12
N VAL A 333 1.21 12.56 -8.17
CA VAL A 333 -0.02 13.33 -8.35
C VAL A 333 -1.26 12.52 -7.97
N LEU A 334 -2.32 13.22 -7.53
CA LEU A 334 -3.63 12.61 -7.39
C LEU A 334 -4.21 12.28 -8.78
N ARG A 335 -4.68 11.05 -8.98
CA ARG A 335 -5.48 10.66 -10.16
C ARG A 335 -6.95 10.67 -9.76
N GLY A 336 -7.77 11.55 -10.34
CA GLY A 336 -9.14 11.79 -9.88
C GLY A 336 -9.22 12.38 -8.46
N GLU A 337 -10.19 11.94 -7.65
CA GLU A 337 -10.43 12.49 -6.30
C GLU A 337 -10.16 11.47 -5.16
N MET A 338 -9.88 10.20 -5.47
CA MET A 338 -9.49 9.11 -4.54
C MET A 338 -10.17 9.11 -3.16
N GLY A 339 -11.50 9.15 -3.12
CA GLY A 339 -12.29 9.16 -1.86
C GLY A 339 -12.45 10.54 -1.21
N ALA A 340 -11.64 11.54 -1.60
CA ALA A 340 -11.68 12.91 -1.08
C ALA A 340 -12.66 13.83 -1.82
N LYS A 341 -13.65 13.28 -2.53
CA LYS A 341 -14.61 14.08 -3.33
C LYS A 341 -15.34 15.13 -2.48
N GLN A 342 -15.73 14.76 -1.27
CA GLN A 342 -16.41 15.68 -0.34
C GLN A 342 -15.44 16.73 0.19
N ASP A 343 -14.19 16.36 0.47
CA ASP A 343 -13.16 17.26 0.96
C ASP A 343 -12.73 18.30 -0.08
N PHE A 344 -12.72 17.92 -1.36
CA PHE A 344 -12.52 18.84 -2.49
C PHE A 344 -13.78 19.64 -2.86
N ALA A 345 -14.96 19.34 -2.30
CA ALA A 345 -16.14 20.18 -2.48
C ALA A 345 -16.04 21.50 -1.67
N ASP A 346 -15.13 21.57 -0.70
CA ASP A 346 -14.82 22.82 0.01
C ASP A 346 -14.29 23.87 -0.99
N PRO A 347 -14.91 25.06 -1.08
CA PRO A 347 -14.46 26.12 -1.99
C PRO A 347 -12.99 26.47 -1.84
N ARG A 348 -12.42 26.33 -0.63
CA ARG A 348 -11.01 26.59 -0.34
C ARG A 348 -10.07 25.67 -1.12
N PHE A 349 -10.50 24.45 -1.44
CA PHE A 349 -9.64 23.39 -2.01
C PHE A 349 -10.12 22.85 -3.36
N SER A 350 -11.32 23.24 -3.80
CA SER A 350 -11.94 22.79 -5.05
C SER A 350 -11.06 22.90 -6.30
N HIS A 351 -10.20 23.91 -6.37
CA HIS A 351 -9.27 24.11 -7.48
C HIS A 351 -8.17 23.03 -7.56
N ALA A 352 -7.85 22.36 -6.45
CA ALA A 352 -6.73 21.41 -6.35
C ALA A 352 -7.08 19.97 -6.78
N ARG A 353 -8.36 19.71 -7.09
CA ARG A 353 -8.83 18.38 -7.53
C ARG A 353 -8.47 18.03 -8.98
N GLY A 354 -8.13 19.02 -9.80
CA GLY A 354 -7.86 18.84 -11.22
C GLY A 354 -6.46 18.28 -11.48
N GLU A 355 -6.34 17.34 -12.42
CA GLU A 355 -5.04 16.75 -12.77
C GLU A 355 -4.04 17.80 -13.29
N ASP A 356 -4.49 18.80 -14.04
CA ASP A 356 -3.65 19.88 -14.54
C ASP A 356 -3.03 20.69 -13.40
N TRP A 357 -3.82 20.98 -12.36
CA TRP A 357 -3.33 21.66 -11.17
C TRP A 357 -2.30 20.80 -10.43
N GLN A 358 -2.59 19.50 -10.24
CA GLN A 358 -1.67 18.56 -9.59
C GLN A 358 -0.33 18.50 -10.32
N ARG A 359 -0.35 18.36 -11.66
CA ARG A 359 0.84 18.30 -12.50
C ARG A 359 1.63 19.61 -12.45
N HIS A 360 0.96 20.75 -12.61
CA HIS A 360 1.61 22.05 -12.56
C HIS A 360 2.35 22.28 -11.23
N LYS A 361 1.72 21.96 -10.09
CA LYS A 361 2.36 22.08 -8.78
C LYS A 361 3.50 21.07 -8.59
N ALA A 362 3.34 19.85 -9.08
CA ALA A 362 4.39 18.83 -9.05
C ALA A 362 5.63 19.25 -9.86
N PHE A 363 5.45 19.86 -11.04
CA PHE A 363 6.55 20.41 -11.83
C PHE A 363 7.27 21.54 -11.11
N ALA A 364 6.53 22.52 -10.58
CA ALA A 364 7.13 23.63 -9.83
C ALA A 364 7.91 23.15 -8.60
N LEU A 365 7.41 22.13 -7.89
CA LEU A 365 8.11 21.52 -6.76
C LEU A 365 9.39 20.79 -7.21
N ARG A 366 9.31 20.02 -8.31
CA ARG A 366 10.45 19.30 -8.89
C ARG A 366 11.58 20.27 -9.22
N ASP A 367 11.30 21.29 -10.01
CA ASP A 367 12.31 22.26 -10.45
C ASP A 367 13.00 22.90 -9.24
N ALA A 368 12.20 23.34 -8.24
CA ALA A 368 12.73 23.95 -7.04
C ALA A 368 13.56 23.00 -6.16
N LEU A 369 13.25 21.71 -6.13
CA LEU A 369 14.03 20.69 -5.41
C LEU A 369 15.34 20.38 -6.13
N GLU A 370 15.30 20.23 -7.46
CA GLU A 370 16.47 19.92 -8.28
C GLU A 370 17.48 21.10 -8.25
N GLU A 371 17.01 22.34 -8.30
CA GLU A 371 17.84 23.55 -8.10
C GLU A 371 18.56 23.58 -6.74
N ARG A 372 18.00 22.88 -5.74
CA ARG A 372 18.56 22.75 -4.38
C ARG A 372 19.40 21.49 -4.19
N GLY A 373 19.65 20.73 -5.27
CA GLY A 373 20.44 19.50 -5.23
C GLY A 373 19.74 18.31 -4.58
N VAL A 374 18.41 18.36 -4.43
CA VAL A 374 17.63 17.22 -3.91
C VAL A 374 17.30 16.27 -5.05
N ASN A 375 17.55 14.97 -4.85
CA ASN A 375 17.24 13.95 -5.85
C ASN A 375 15.73 13.68 -5.92
N VAL A 376 15.10 13.93 -7.07
CA VAL A 376 13.66 13.74 -7.30
C VAL A 376 13.40 12.47 -8.12
N TRP A 377 12.53 11.58 -7.63
CA TRP A 377 12.19 10.30 -8.27
C TRP A 377 10.67 10.06 -8.34
N VAL A 378 10.29 9.06 -9.14
CA VAL A 378 8.87 8.69 -9.39
C VAL A 378 8.64 7.17 -9.24
N SER A 379 9.71 6.39 -9.00
CA SER A 379 9.67 4.95 -8.73
C SER A 379 8.98 4.62 -7.40
N GLU A 380 8.95 3.35 -7.01
CA GLU A 380 8.38 2.93 -5.71
C GLU A 380 9.40 3.00 -4.57
N LEU A 381 10.68 2.98 -4.90
CA LEU A 381 11.79 3.03 -3.96
C LEU A 381 12.73 4.19 -4.25
N PRO A 382 13.36 4.81 -3.22
CA PRO A 382 14.48 5.72 -3.42
C PRO A 382 15.57 5.09 -4.31
N PRO A 383 16.18 5.83 -5.26
CA PRO A 383 17.22 5.27 -6.14
C PRO A 383 18.41 4.61 -5.41
N ALA A 384 18.74 5.12 -4.22
CA ALA A 384 19.80 4.59 -3.39
C ALA A 384 19.46 3.25 -2.71
N ILE A 385 18.17 2.93 -2.51
CA ILE A 385 17.73 1.63 -1.99
C ILE A 385 17.39 0.66 -3.13
N SER A 386 16.88 1.14 -4.28
CA SER A 386 16.52 0.29 -5.42
C SER A 386 17.71 -0.32 -6.14
N SER A 387 18.87 0.35 -6.10
CA SER A 387 20.12 -0.16 -6.66
C SER A 387 20.82 -1.21 -5.79
N TRP A 388 20.29 -1.49 -4.59
CA TRP A 388 20.83 -2.53 -3.72
C TRP A 388 20.65 -3.90 -4.37
N LYS A 389 21.74 -4.67 -4.40
CA LYS A 389 21.74 -6.06 -4.84
C LYS A 389 22.12 -6.94 -3.65
N SER A 390 21.44 -8.07 -3.52
CA SER A 390 21.87 -9.13 -2.60
C SER A 390 23.33 -9.47 -2.88
N VAL A 391 24.18 -9.43 -1.86
CA VAL A 391 25.61 -9.78 -1.98
C VAL A 391 25.79 -11.30 -2.07
N THR A 392 24.75 -12.05 -1.70
CA THR A 392 24.69 -13.52 -1.81
C THR A 392 23.64 -13.89 -2.85
N GLY A 393 24.11 -14.17 -4.06
CA GLY A 393 23.38 -14.91 -5.10
C GLY A 393 23.86 -16.35 -5.14
#